data_AF-A0A7S3WW99-F1
#
_entry.id   AF-A0A7S3WW99-F1
#
_cell.length_a   1.000
_cell.length_b   1.000
_cell.length_c   1.000
_cell.angle_alpha   90.00
_cell.angle_beta   90.00
_cell.angle_gamma   90.00
#
_symmetry.space_group_name_H-M   'P 1'
#
loop_
_entity.id
_entity.type
_entity.pdbx_description
1 polymer ?
#
loop_
_entity_poly.entity_id
_entity_poly.type
_entity_poly.pdbx_seq_one_letter_code
_entity_poly.pdbx_strand_id
1 'polypeptide(L)'
;KCEWYTCFKQDEYFAGCHLDAPPSGWDGTKLGGHPNYNVGKAPDGIVTQGTKLFCFSVIMWTAGATMNSMDPEGVVANNWKKLGLHITQCDEYAFFDGMPTGSMHNIDSFTNAWKMVKDDGRWQFNDWTVKADVDAVFFADRLRWHIESYKLPVGSPVYVQNTDFKFHFLGAIEVLSNAAVQRYFERGWECDAK
;
A
#
# COMPACT_ATOMS: atom_id res chain seq x y z
N LYS A 1 8.73 17.06 -5.26
CA LYS A 1 9.86 16.92 -6.22
C LYS A 1 10.11 15.42 -6.37
N CYS A 2 10.37 14.88 -7.56
CA CYS A 2 10.68 13.45 -7.66
C CYS A 2 12.05 13.19 -7.03
N GLU A 3 12.08 12.31 -6.04
CA GLU A 3 13.28 11.95 -5.29
C GLU A 3 13.73 10.54 -5.65
N TRP A 4 15.02 10.39 -5.90
CA TRP A 4 15.64 9.10 -6.20
C TRP A 4 16.16 8.49 -4.91
N TYR A 5 15.55 7.41 -4.45
CA TYR A 5 16.02 6.65 -3.31
C TYR A 5 16.79 5.41 -3.79
N THR A 6 17.96 5.21 -3.21
CA THR A 6 18.73 3.97 -3.34
C THR A 6 18.63 3.19 -2.04
N CYS A 7 18.28 1.92 -2.12
CA CYS A 7 18.21 1.03 -0.96
C CYS A 7 19.56 0.36 -0.74
N PHE A 8 20.04 0.45 0.48
CA PHE A 8 21.33 -0.06 0.91
C PHE A 8 21.15 -1.08 2.02
N LYS A 9 22.01 -2.09 2.06
CA LYS A 9 22.11 -3.02 3.17
C LYS A 9 22.80 -2.33 4.36
N GLN A 10 22.20 -2.41 5.54
CA GLN A 10 22.87 -2.04 6.79
C GLN A 10 23.68 -3.24 7.29
N ASP A 11 22.99 -4.36 7.47
CA ASP A 11 23.49 -5.64 7.97
C ASP A 11 22.59 -6.79 7.43
N GLU A 12 22.78 -8.03 7.92
CA GLU A 12 21.99 -9.19 7.47
C GLU A 12 20.49 -9.10 7.82
N TYR A 13 20.10 -8.30 8.81
CA TYR A 13 18.71 -8.20 9.25
C TYR A 13 18.01 -6.94 8.74
N PHE A 14 18.75 -5.93 8.31
CA PHE A 14 18.18 -4.63 7.97
C PHE A 14 18.74 -3.99 6.71
N ALA A 15 17.83 -3.41 5.94
CA ALA A 15 18.11 -2.53 4.82
C ALA A 15 17.20 -1.30 4.88
N GLY A 16 17.67 -0.21 4.28
CA GLY A 16 16.91 1.03 4.21
C GLY A 16 17.29 1.86 3.01
N CYS A 17 16.39 2.73 2.58
CA CYS A 17 16.60 3.56 1.40
C CYS A 17 16.91 5.01 1.76
N HIS A 18 17.90 5.56 1.07
CA HIS A 18 18.46 6.89 1.27
C HIS A 18 18.58 7.63 -0.06
N LEU A 19 18.50 8.96 -0.02
CA LEU A 19 18.63 9.82 -1.20
C LEU A 19 20.05 9.81 -1.77
N ASP A 20 21.04 9.78 -0.88
CA ASP A 20 22.45 9.91 -1.24
C ASP A 20 23.21 8.59 -0.96
N ALA A 21 24.23 8.65 -0.12
CA ALA A 21 25.04 7.51 0.32
C ALA A 21 24.40 6.80 1.53
N PRO A 22 24.74 5.52 1.77
CA PRO A 22 24.35 4.86 3.01
C PRO A 22 24.97 5.58 4.23
N PRO A 23 24.30 5.53 5.40
CA PRO A 23 24.88 6.04 6.64
C PRO A 23 26.22 5.39 6.98
N SER A 24 27.08 6.12 7.70
CA SER A 24 28.37 5.59 8.17
C SER A 24 28.16 4.33 9.03
N GLY A 25 28.95 3.30 8.78
CA GLY A 25 28.89 2.01 9.50
C GLY A 25 27.93 0.98 8.90
N TRP A 26 27.18 1.32 7.85
CA TRP A 26 26.41 0.34 7.08
C TRP A 26 27.34 -0.45 6.15
N ASP A 27 26.98 -1.71 5.89
CA ASP A 27 27.62 -2.54 4.84
C ASP A 27 27.66 -1.80 3.48
N GLY A 28 26.57 -1.11 3.15
CA GLY A 28 26.53 -0.18 2.01
C GLY A 28 26.35 -0.86 0.66
N THR A 29 26.15 -2.18 0.61
CA THR A 29 25.75 -2.89 -0.61
C THR A 29 24.47 -2.28 -1.15
N LYS A 30 24.50 -1.87 -2.43
CA LYS A 30 23.30 -1.40 -3.14
C LYS A 30 22.42 -2.59 -3.46
N LEU A 31 21.25 -2.63 -2.83
CA LEU A 31 20.24 -3.66 -3.03
C LEU A 31 19.30 -3.30 -4.18
N GLY A 32 18.99 -2.01 -4.31
CA GLY A 32 18.10 -1.52 -5.36
C GLY A 32 17.88 -0.02 -5.26
N GLY A 33 16.87 0.45 -5.97
CA GLY A 33 16.50 1.85 -6.07
C GLY A 33 15.74 2.07 -7.38
N HIS A 34 14.69 2.87 -7.35
CA HIS A 34 13.84 3.07 -8.51
C HIS A 34 13.62 4.56 -8.78
N PRO A 35 13.66 5.01 -10.05
CA PRO A 35 13.26 6.38 -10.32
C PRO A 35 11.77 6.46 -10.09
N ASN A 36 11.36 7.35 -9.20
CA ASN A 36 9.98 7.76 -9.13
C ASN A 36 9.81 8.94 -10.07
N TYR A 37 8.87 8.83 -11.00
CA TYR A 37 8.50 9.91 -11.90
C TYR A 37 6.99 9.98 -12.00
N ASN A 38 6.48 11.17 -12.25
CA ASN A 38 5.05 11.36 -12.48
C ASN A 38 4.69 10.78 -13.85
N VAL A 39 3.66 9.95 -13.88
CA VAL A 39 3.06 9.48 -15.12
C VAL A 39 2.01 10.48 -15.55
N GLY A 40 2.13 11.00 -16.77
CA GLY A 40 1.16 11.94 -17.35
C GLY A 40 -0.17 11.27 -17.69
N LYS A 41 -1.18 12.09 -17.93
CA LYS A 41 -2.47 11.62 -18.45
C LYS A 41 -2.28 10.96 -19.83
N ALA A 42 -3.07 9.93 -20.10
CA ALA A 42 -3.12 9.31 -21.41
C ALA A 42 -3.55 10.34 -22.49
N PRO A 43 -2.88 10.36 -23.65
CA PRO A 43 -3.36 11.12 -24.81
C PRO A 43 -4.76 10.67 -25.26
N ASP A 44 -5.46 11.53 -26.01
CA ASP A 44 -6.77 11.18 -26.56
C ASP A 44 -6.69 9.93 -27.45
N GLY A 45 -7.67 9.05 -27.31
CA GLY A 45 -7.74 7.78 -28.03
C GLY A 45 -6.92 6.64 -27.42
N ILE A 46 -6.14 6.88 -26.36
CA ILE A 46 -5.46 5.83 -25.60
C ILE A 46 -6.38 5.27 -24.53
N VAL A 47 -6.42 3.94 -24.41
CA VAL A 47 -7.20 3.25 -23.39
C VAL A 47 -6.65 3.58 -22.01
N THR A 48 -7.54 4.02 -21.12
CA THR A 48 -7.20 4.36 -19.74
C THR A 48 -7.54 3.23 -18.78
N GLN A 49 -6.81 3.15 -17.67
CA GLN A 49 -7.07 2.25 -16.56
C GLN A 49 -8.50 2.43 -16.06
N GLY A 50 -9.17 1.31 -15.76
CA GLY A 50 -10.48 1.34 -15.14
C GLY A 50 -10.42 1.74 -13.66
N THR A 51 -11.54 1.54 -12.97
CA THR A 51 -11.76 2.01 -11.60
C THR A 51 -12.21 0.92 -10.65
N LYS A 52 -12.15 -0.35 -11.08
CA LYS A 52 -12.53 -1.48 -10.24
C LYS A 52 -11.55 -1.61 -9.09
N LEU A 53 -12.05 -1.55 -7.86
CA LEU A 53 -11.24 -1.50 -6.64
C LEU A 53 -11.24 -2.86 -5.92
N PHE A 54 -10.05 -3.39 -5.65
CA PHE A 54 -9.85 -4.36 -4.58
C PHE A 54 -9.35 -3.64 -3.33
N CYS A 55 -10.10 -3.68 -2.24
CA CYS A 55 -9.74 -2.97 -1.01
C CYS A 55 -9.49 -3.93 0.15
N PHE A 56 -8.50 -3.66 0.98
CA PHE A 56 -8.26 -4.47 2.16
C PHE A 56 -7.88 -3.64 3.38
N SER A 57 -8.16 -4.22 4.54
CA SER A 57 -7.73 -3.71 5.84
C SER A 57 -7.10 -4.84 6.62
N VAL A 58 -6.03 -4.52 7.36
CA VAL A 58 -5.41 -5.45 8.30
C VAL A 58 -6.02 -5.20 9.68
N ILE A 59 -6.61 -6.23 10.28
CA ILE A 59 -7.38 -6.11 11.52
C ILE A 59 -6.72 -6.92 12.64
N MET A 60 -6.51 -6.28 13.77
CA MET A 60 -6.07 -6.91 15.02
C MET A 60 -7.27 -7.41 15.81
N TRP A 61 -7.89 -8.51 15.36
CA TRP A 61 -9.13 -9.03 15.93
C TRP A 61 -9.07 -9.30 17.44
N THR A 62 -7.92 -9.74 17.93
CA THR A 62 -7.72 -10.12 19.33
C THR A 62 -7.07 -9.02 20.17
N ALA A 63 -6.67 -7.90 19.56
CA ALA A 63 -6.10 -6.78 20.30
C ALA A 63 -7.22 -6.00 21.00
N GLY A 64 -6.95 -5.57 22.23
CA GLY A 64 -7.80 -4.60 22.91
C GLY A 64 -7.69 -3.21 22.27
N ALA A 65 -8.53 -2.29 22.72
CA ALA A 65 -8.41 -0.90 22.32
C ALA A 65 -7.05 -0.32 22.73
N THR A 66 -6.46 0.48 21.86
CA THR A 66 -5.17 1.17 22.12
C THR A 66 -5.32 2.30 23.14
N MET A 67 -6.54 2.82 23.32
CA MET A 67 -6.90 3.84 24.30
C MET A 67 -8.23 3.50 24.97
N ASN A 68 -8.38 3.90 26.24
CA ASN A 68 -9.58 3.61 27.05
C ASN A 68 -10.91 4.13 26.45
N SER A 69 -10.86 5.04 25.48
CA SER A 69 -12.02 5.65 24.82
C SER A 69 -12.20 5.19 23.37
N MET A 70 -11.50 4.15 22.93
CA MET A 70 -11.62 3.59 21.58
C MET A 70 -12.25 2.21 21.63
N ASP A 71 -12.97 1.86 20.57
CA ASP A 71 -13.38 0.48 20.36
C ASP A 71 -12.19 -0.34 19.80
N PRO A 72 -12.10 -1.65 20.11
CA PRO A 72 -11.16 -2.53 19.46
C PRO A 72 -11.36 -2.56 17.94
N GLU A 73 -10.28 -2.73 17.17
CA GLU A 73 -10.32 -2.76 15.70
C GLU A 73 -11.35 -3.77 15.15
N GLY A 74 -11.44 -4.95 15.77
CA GLY A 74 -12.41 -5.97 15.39
C GLY A 74 -13.87 -5.54 15.57
N VAL A 75 -14.18 -4.69 16.54
CA VAL A 75 -15.53 -4.14 16.74
C VAL A 75 -15.85 -3.16 15.61
N VAL A 76 -14.91 -2.26 15.28
CA VAL A 76 -15.05 -1.29 14.19
C VAL A 76 -15.24 -2.02 12.84
N ALA A 77 -14.39 -2.99 12.53
CA ALA A 77 -14.47 -3.77 11.29
C ALA A 77 -15.79 -4.54 11.13
N ASN A 78 -16.30 -5.14 12.22
CA ASN A 78 -17.59 -5.82 12.22
C ASN A 78 -18.75 -4.84 11.98
N ASN A 79 -18.70 -3.64 12.56
CA ASN A 79 -19.71 -2.61 12.32
C ASN A 79 -19.70 -2.13 10.86
N TRP A 80 -18.53 -1.93 10.27
CA TRP A 80 -18.42 -1.60 8.84
C TRP A 80 -19.02 -2.68 7.95
N LYS A 81 -18.70 -3.94 8.22
CA LYS A 81 -19.25 -5.08 7.49
C LYS A 81 -20.77 -5.13 7.58
N LYS A 82 -21.33 -4.86 8.77
CA LYS A 82 -22.79 -4.84 8.99
C LYS A 82 -23.48 -3.69 8.24
N LEU A 83 -22.83 -2.53 8.18
CA LEU A 83 -23.43 -1.30 7.63
C LEU A 83 -23.09 -1.07 6.15
N GLY A 84 -22.18 -1.84 5.56
CA GLY A 84 -21.72 -1.62 4.18
C GLY A 84 -20.86 -0.36 4.04
N LEU A 85 -19.95 -0.12 4.98
CA LEU A 85 -19.11 1.08 5.03
C LEU A 85 -17.62 0.77 4.77
N HIS A 86 -16.82 1.82 4.55
CA HIS A 86 -15.37 1.73 4.39
C HIS A 86 -14.98 0.83 3.20
N ILE A 87 -14.00 -0.07 3.35
CA ILE A 87 -13.55 -0.97 2.27
C ILE A 87 -14.66 -1.86 1.70
N THR A 88 -15.76 -2.08 2.42
CA THR A 88 -16.85 -2.92 1.92
C THR A 88 -17.67 -2.26 0.82
N GLN A 89 -17.36 -1.00 0.48
CA GLN A 89 -17.92 -0.25 -0.65
C GLN A 89 -17.10 -0.43 -1.95
N CYS A 90 -15.98 -1.15 -1.88
CA CYS A 90 -15.19 -1.52 -3.06
C CYS A 90 -15.82 -2.71 -3.79
N ASP A 91 -15.41 -2.90 -5.05
CA ASP A 91 -15.92 -3.99 -5.91
C ASP A 91 -15.61 -5.37 -5.31
N GLU A 92 -14.40 -5.50 -4.76
CA GLU A 92 -13.99 -6.65 -3.96
C GLU A 92 -13.26 -6.15 -2.70
N TYR A 93 -13.41 -6.88 -1.59
CA TYR A 93 -12.71 -6.50 -0.36
C TYR A 93 -12.28 -7.67 0.52
N ALA A 94 -11.22 -7.46 1.30
CA ALA A 94 -10.70 -8.44 2.24
C ALA A 94 -10.40 -7.81 3.61
N PHE A 95 -10.71 -8.53 4.68
CA PHE A 95 -10.08 -8.29 5.98
C PHE A 95 -8.98 -9.32 6.16
N PHE A 96 -7.75 -8.88 6.41
CA PHE A 96 -6.63 -9.75 6.70
C PHE A 96 -6.25 -9.68 8.17
N ASP A 97 -5.82 -10.81 8.72
CA ASP A 97 -5.44 -10.88 10.12
C ASP A 97 -4.09 -10.20 10.33
N GLY A 98 -4.07 -9.26 11.27
CA GLY A 98 -2.85 -8.59 11.68
C GLY A 98 -1.98 -9.45 12.61
N MET A 99 -0.68 -9.18 12.63
CA MET A 99 0.23 -9.84 13.56
C MET A 99 0.03 -9.37 15.01
N PRO A 100 0.13 -10.26 16.01
CA PRO A 100 0.01 -9.90 17.43
C PRO A 100 0.99 -8.82 17.92
N THR A 101 2.10 -8.62 17.20
CA THR A 101 3.11 -7.58 17.48
C THR A 101 2.65 -6.15 17.14
N GLY A 102 1.46 -6.00 16.53
CA GLY A 102 0.82 -4.72 16.26
C GLY A 102 0.96 -4.24 14.82
N SER A 103 0.05 -3.33 14.43
CA SER A 103 -0.14 -2.82 13.06
C SER A 103 0.68 -1.56 12.79
N MET A 104 0.96 -0.78 13.83
CA MET A 104 1.25 0.64 13.65
C MET A 104 2.71 0.96 13.33
N HIS A 105 3.66 0.05 13.62
CA HIS A 105 5.10 0.36 13.53
C HIS A 105 6.00 -0.76 13.02
N ASN A 106 5.47 -1.95 12.67
CA ASN A 106 6.31 -3.04 12.21
C ASN A 106 6.24 -3.20 10.68
N ILE A 107 7.39 -3.05 10.02
CA ILE A 107 7.60 -3.36 8.59
C ILE A 107 7.16 -4.79 8.28
N ASP A 108 7.34 -5.74 9.21
CA ASP A 108 6.93 -7.14 9.04
C ASP A 108 5.42 -7.29 8.87
N SER A 109 4.64 -6.53 9.62
CA SER A 109 3.17 -6.54 9.53
C SER A 109 2.72 -6.09 8.14
N PHE A 110 3.39 -5.09 7.57
CA PHE A 110 3.15 -4.62 6.21
C PHE A 110 3.53 -5.68 5.17
N THR A 111 4.76 -6.22 5.24
CA THR A 111 5.24 -7.23 4.29
C THR A 111 4.34 -8.48 4.30
N ASN A 112 3.89 -8.90 5.47
CA ASN A 112 2.97 -10.02 5.61
C ASN A 112 1.58 -9.74 5.04
N ALA A 113 1.03 -8.53 5.27
CA ALA A 113 -0.25 -8.14 4.67
C ALA A 113 -0.19 -8.19 3.14
N TRP A 114 0.89 -7.69 2.53
CA TRP A 114 1.07 -7.75 1.09
C TRP A 114 1.30 -9.17 0.56
N LYS A 115 1.90 -10.06 1.37
CA LYS A 115 1.95 -11.49 1.04
C LYS A 115 0.54 -12.10 1.01
N MET A 116 -0.30 -11.78 1.99
CA MET A 116 -1.70 -12.23 2.00
C MET A 116 -2.48 -11.70 0.79
N VAL A 117 -2.27 -10.44 0.40
CA VAL A 117 -2.81 -9.87 -0.84
C VAL A 117 -2.37 -10.68 -2.06
N LYS A 118 -1.07 -11.01 -2.16
CA LYS A 118 -0.52 -11.82 -3.26
C LYS A 118 -1.22 -13.17 -3.37
N ASP A 119 -1.34 -13.86 -2.24
CA ASP A 119 -1.91 -15.22 -2.14
C ASP A 119 -3.43 -15.23 -2.37
N ASP A 120 -4.14 -14.19 -1.95
CA ASP A 120 -5.59 -14.01 -2.18
C ASP A 120 -5.92 -13.86 -3.68
N GLY A 121 -5.06 -13.18 -4.43
CA GLY A 121 -5.12 -13.12 -5.90
C GLY A 121 -6.19 -12.21 -6.49
N ARG A 122 -7.16 -11.70 -5.72
CA ARG A 122 -8.20 -10.78 -6.25
C ARG A 122 -7.64 -9.51 -6.85
N TRP A 123 -6.48 -9.04 -6.40
CA TRP A 123 -5.76 -7.90 -6.99
C TRP A 123 -5.57 -8.05 -8.51
N GLN A 124 -5.42 -9.28 -9.03
CA GLN A 124 -5.19 -9.56 -10.45
C GLN A 124 -6.38 -9.16 -11.34
N PHE A 125 -7.59 -9.18 -10.79
CA PHE A 125 -8.84 -8.93 -11.50
C PHE A 125 -9.45 -7.56 -11.22
N ASN A 126 -8.67 -6.67 -10.59
CA ASN A 126 -9.07 -5.32 -10.24
C ASN A 126 -8.05 -4.31 -10.78
N ASP A 127 -8.53 -3.13 -11.15
CA ASP A 127 -7.70 -2.07 -11.72
C ASP A 127 -6.75 -1.46 -10.68
N TRP A 128 -7.22 -1.40 -9.43
CA TRP A 128 -6.51 -0.80 -8.30
C TRP A 128 -6.62 -1.67 -7.06
N THR A 129 -5.54 -1.72 -6.29
CA THR A 129 -5.51 -2.30 -4.94
C THR A 129 -5.32 -1.20 -3.91
N VAL A 130 -6.14 -1.23 -2.87
CA VAL A 130 -6.21 -0.19 -1.83
C VAL A 130 -6.04 -0.84 -0.46
N LYS A 131 -5.00 -0.46 0.27
CA LYS A 131 -5.00 -0.64 1.73
C LYS A 131 -5.66 0.56 2.36
N ALA A 132 -6.59 0.34 3.27
CA ALA A 132 -7.12 1.38 4.16
C ALA A 132 -7.10 0.88 5.60
N ASP A 133 -6.54 1.66 6.52
CA ASP A 133 -6.45 1.28 7.92
C ASP A 133 -7.82 1.32 8.61
N VAL A 134 -7.99 0.54 9.67
CA VAL A 134 -9.29 0.40 10.37
C VAL A 134 -9.71 1.64 11.17
N ASP A 135 -8.78 2.54 11.42
CA ASP A 135 -9.01 3.83 12.07
C ASP A 135 -9.14 4.99 11.06
N ALA A 136 -9.11 4.69 9.75
CA ALA A 136 -9.31 5.65 8.69
C ALA A 136 -10.79 5.83 8.32
N VAL A 137 -11.14 7.03 7.87
CA VAL A 137 -12.42 7.27 7.18
C VAL A 137 -12.18 7.23 5.68
N PHE A 138 -12.62 6.15 5.04
CA PHE A 138 -12.44 5.90 3.61
C PHE A 138 -13.77 5.83 2.87
N PHE A 139 -13.82 6.43 1.68
CA PHE A 139 -14.97 6.41 0.77
C PHE A 139 -14.50 5.93 -0.61
N ALA A 140 -14.95 4.74 -1.02
CA ALA A 140 -14.56 4.13 -2.29
C ALA A 140 -14.91 5.02 -3.50
N ASP A 141 -16.10 5.62 -3.51
CA ASP A 141 -16.54 6.48 -4.61
C ASP A 141 -15.72 7.76 -4.75
N ARG A 142 -15.29 8.34 -3.63
CA ARG A 142 -14.40 9.50 -3.65
C ARG A 142 -13.06 9.14 -4.27
N LEU A 143 -12.53 7.96 -3.94
CA LEU A 143 -11.31 7.47 -4.58
C LEU A 143 -11.51 7.27 -6.09
N ARG A 144 -12.62 6.63 -6.50
CA ARG A 144 -12.97 6.45 -7.93
C ARG A 144 -12.95 7.77 -8.70
N TRP A 145 -13.58 8.82 -8.17
CA TRP A 145 -13.55 10.16 -8.80
C TRP A 145 -12.13 10.70 -9.00
N HIS A 146 -11.25 10.49 -8.02
CA HIS A 146 -9.86 10.91 -8.14
C HIS A 146 -9.11 10.11 -9.21
N ILE A 147 -9.20 8.77 -9.19
CA ILE A 147 -8.46 7.92 -10.15
C ILE A 147 -8.98 8.05 -11.58
N GLU A 148 -10.29 8.28 -11.78
CA GLU A 148 -10.86 8.59 -13.09
C GLU A 148 -10.25 9.86 -13.69
N SER A 149 -10.06 10.87 -12.84
CA SER A 149 -9.51 12.16 -13.27
C SER A 149 -8.05 12.07 -13.74
N TYR A 150 -7.32 11.04 -13.30
CA TYR A 150 -5.93 10.81 -13.68
C TYR A 150 -5.79 10.38 -15.14
N LYS A 151 -6.83 9.78 -15.74
CA LYS A 151 -6.79 9.23 -17.11
C LYS A 151 -5.51 8.41 -17.35
N LEU A 152 -5.16 7.53 -16.42
CA LEU A 152 -3.92 6.79 -16.44
C LEU A 152 -3.90 5.83 -17.64
N PRO A 153 -2.84 5.74 -18.46
CA PRO A 153 -2.73 4.69 -19.47
C PRO A 153 -2.75 3.30 -18.84
N VAL A 154 -3.49 2.35 -19.44
CA VAL A 154 -3.52 0.94 -18.96
C VAL A 154 -2.10 0.37 -18.85
N GLY A 155 -1.84 -0.35 -17.76
CA GLY A 155 -0.55 -1.01 -17.52
C GLY A 155 0.53 -0.10 -16.93
N SER A 156 0.21 1.15 -16.62
CA SER A 156 1.14 2.06 -15.93
C SER A 156 1.33 1.62 -14.46
N PRO A 157 2.56 1.29 -14.02
CA PRO A 157 2.81 0.91 -12.63
C PRO A 157 2.92 2.15 -11.76
N VAL A 158 1.79 2.60 -11.18
CA VAL A 158 1.72 3.81 -10.36
C VAL A 158 1.16 3.54 -8.98
N TYR A 159 1.58 4.35 -8.03
CA TYR A 159 0.95 4.50 -6.74
C TYR A 159 0.49 5.95 -6.56
N VAL A 160 -0.50 6.18 -5.71
CA VAL A 160 -0.98 7.53 -5.39
C VAL A 160 -0.16 8.12 -4.26
N GLN A 161 0.37 9.33 -4.48
CA GLN A 161 1.09 10.06 -3.45
C GLN A 161 0.10 10.66 -2.43
N ASN A 162 0.27 10.36 -1.15
CA ASN A 162 -0.69 10.71 -0.09
C ASN A 162 -0.10 11.55 1.06
N THR A 163 1.23 11.73 1.09
CA THR A 163 1.93 12.44 2.18
C THR A 163 3.17 13.19 1.67
N ASP A 164 3.66 14.18 2.42
CA ASP A 164 4.93 14.86 2.15
C ASP A 164 6.08 14.25 2.96
N PHE A 165 6.24 12.93 2.85
CA PHE A 165 7.27 12.17 3.57
C PHE A 165 7.85 11.05 2.70
N LYS A 166 9.18 11.02 2.57
CA LYS A 166 9.96 10.03 1.81
C LYS A 166 9.37 9.75 0.42
N PHE A 167 8.88 8.53 0.18
CA PHE A 167 8.33 8.09 -1.10
C PHE A 167 6.94 8.69 -1.41
N HIS A 168 6.45 9.57 -0.54
CA HIS A 168 5.10 10.13 -0.58
C HIS A 168 4.00 9.07 -0.50
N PHE A 169 4.31 7.92 0.09
CA PHE A 169 3.44 6.75 0.16
C PHE A 169 3.58 6.11 1.54
N LEU A 170 2.69 6.48 2.45
CA LEU A 170 2.71 5.98 3.82
C LEU A 170 1.36 6.23 4.53
N GLY A 171 0.97 5.32 5.41
CA GLY A 171 -0.01 5.59 6.46
C GLY A 171 -1.40 5.01 6.18
N ALA A 172 -2.44 5.79 6.51
CA ALA A 172 -3.83 5.35 6.62
C ALA A 172 -4.46 4.84 5.31
N ILE A 173 -3.92 5.24 4.15
CA ILE A 173 -4.41 4.80 2.84
C ILE A 173 -3.26 4.66 1.86
N GLU A 174 -3.22 3.54 1.15
CA GLU A 174 -2.20 3.22 0.17
C GLU A 174 -2.88 2.66 -1.09
N VAL A 175 -2.67 3.32 -2.23
CA VAL A 175 -3.39 3.03 -3.47
C VAL A 175 -2.38 2.72 -4.57
N LEU A 176 -2.47 1.53 -5.17
CA LEU A 176 -1.60 1.11 -6.27
C LEU A 176 -2.44 0.64 -7.45
N SER A 177 -1.98 0.93 -8.66
CA SER A 177 -2.53 0.29 -9.86
C SER A 177 -2.17 -1.19 -9.88
N ASN A 178 -2.94 -1.99 -10.61
CA ASN A 178 -2.66 -3.41 -10.81
C ASN A 178 -1.21 -3.67 -11.25
N ALA A 179 -0.73 -2.92 -12.23
CA ALA A 179 0.64 -3.02 -12.73
C ALA A 179 1.71 -2.67 -11.66
N ALA A 180 1.41 -1.77 -10.73
CA ALA A 180 2.30 -1.48 -9.61
C ALA A 180 2.35 -2.62 -8.60
N VAL A 181 1.20 -3.22 -8.27
CA VAL A 181 1.12 -4.40 -7.40
C VAL A 181 1.90 -5.57 -8.02
N GLN A 182 1.71 -5.83 -9.31
CA GLN A 182 2.46 -6.85 -10.03
C GLN A 182 3.97 -6.61 -9.92
N ARG A 183 4.42 -5.39 -10.23
CA ARG A 183 5.84 -5.03 -10.17
C ARG A 183 6.41 -5.18 -8.76
N TYR A 184 5.64 -4.81 -7.74
CA TYR A 184 6.03 -5.02 -6.35
C TYR A 184 6.20 -6.51 -6.03
N PHE A 185 5.31 -7.39 -6.47
CA PHE A 185 5.44 -8.83 -6.23
C PHE A 185 6.54 -9.53 -7.02
N GLU A 186 6.94 -8.97 -8.16
CA GLU A 186 8.04 -9.47 -8.99
C GLU A 186 9.42 -9.07 -8.44
N ARG A 187 9.52 -7.87 -7.84
CA ARG A 187 10.81 -7.23 -7.52
C ARG A 187 10.99 -6.80 -6.07
N GLY A 188 9.97 -6.89 -5.23
CA GLY A 188 10.02 -6.42 -3.84
C GLY A 188 11.16 -7.04 -3.02
N TRP A 189 11.49 -8.30 -3.33
CA TRP A 189 12.59 -9.04 -2.72
C TRP A 189 13.98 -8.44 -2.99
N GLU A 190 14.15 -7.61 -4.02
CA GLU A 190 15.44 -6.97 -4.33
C GLU A 190 15.91 -6.08 -3.18
N CYS A 191 14.97 -5.55 -2.38
CA CYS A 191 15.26 -4.66 -1.25
C CYS A 191 15.32 -5.39 0.11
N ASP A 192 15.19 -6.72 0.14
CA ASP A 192 15.26 -7.49 1.38
C ASP A 192 16.71 -7.61 1.85
N ALA A 193 16.98 -7.17 3.09
CA ALA A 193 18.16 -7.64 3.81
C ALA A 193 17.91 -9.10 4.20
N LYS A 194 18.73 -10.00 3.66
CA LYS A 194 18.83 -11.39 4.11
C LYS A 194 20.11 -11.59 4.89
#